data_AF-A0A7G2CTH6-F1
#
_entry.id   AF-A0A7G2CTH6-F1
#
_cell.length_a   1.000
_cell.length_b   1.000
_cell.length_c   1.000
_cell.angle_alpha   90.00
_cell.angle_beta   90.00
_cell.angle_gamma   90.00
#
_symmetry.space_group_name_H-M   'P 1'
#
loop_
_entity.id
_entity.type
_entity.pdbx_description
1 polymer ?
#
loop_
_entity_poly.entity_id
_entity_poly.type
_entity_poly.pdbx_seq_one_letter_code
_entity_poly.pdbx_strand_id
1 'polypeptide(L)'
;MRFFVLASILSTVCVTALTVQTTDERLPDGHYCGTYSFGLVKGEFNTTSGSTFFDLSLEAFGDTAECKNEKYIYDPATHKAVVVGATDPNDCLGKLLSDNKLTLEVLFNPEADIVTLDLGITKIDCPKCKDK
;
A
#
# COMPACT_ATOMS: atom_id res chain seq x y z
N MET A 1 4.46 -58.56 -48.64
CA MET A 1 3.51 -58.46 -47.51
C MET A 1 4.13 -57.48 -46.51
N ARG A 2 3.68 -56.21 -46.45
CA ARG A 2 2.61 -55.68 -45.56
C ARG A 2 2.81 -56.17 -44.11
N PHE A 3 3.02 -55.37 -43.07
CA PHE A 3 2.31 -54.14 -42.69
C PHE A 3 3.18 -53.19 -41.85
N PHE A 4 3.03 -51.89 -42.11
CA PHE A 4 3.29 -50.81 -41.15
C PHE A 4 2.30 -50.92 -39.99
N VAL A 5 2.75 -50.72 -38.75
CA VAL A 5 1.87 -50.36 -37.63
C VAL A 5 2.42 -49.09 -36.99
N LEU A 6 1.77 -47.98 -37.33
CA LEU A 6 1.80 -46.72 -36.58
C LEU A 6 1.00 -46.93 -35.30
N ALA A 7 1.58 -46.67 -34.13
CA ALA A 7 0.85 -46.62 -32.87
C ALA A 7 0.87 -45.19 -32.33
N SER A 8 -0.33 -44.66 -32.20
CA SER A 8 -0.70 -43.27 -32.01
C SER A 8 -0.31 -42.67 -30.66
N ILE A 9 0.11 -41.41 -30.77
CA ILE A 9 0.09 -40.29 -29.83
C ILE A 9 -0.97 -40.44 -28.72
N LEU A 10 -0.55 -40.39 -27.45
CA LEU A 10 -1.42 -40.03 -26.33
C LEU A 10 -0.80 -38.85 -25.58
N SER A 11 -1.11 -37.63 -26.02
CA SER A 11 -0.80 -36.40 -25.28
C SER A 11 -1.71 -36.31 -24.07
N THR A 12 -1.20 -36.62 -22.89
CA THR A 12 -1.90 -36.32 -21.63
C THR A 12 -1.76 -34.82 -21.37
N VAL A 13 -2.77 -34.06 -21.80
CA VAL A 13 -2.92 -32.66 -21.39
C VAL A 13 -3.31 -32.67 -19.92
N CYS A 14 -2.36 -32.40 -19.03
CA CYS A 14 -2.64 -32.13 -17.63
C CYS A 14 -3.27 -30.73 -17.56
N VAL A 15 -4.60 -30.67 -17.59
CA VAL A 15 -5.32 -29.42 -17.34
C VAL A 15 -5.15 -29.11 -15.86
N THR A 16 -4.16 -28.29 -15.52
CA THR A 16 -4.07 -27.69 -14.19
C THR A 16 -5.27 -26.75 -14.06
N ALA A 17 -6.28 -27.18 -13.32
CA ALA A 17 -7.32 -26.28 -12.84
C ALA A 17 -6.64 -25.19 -12.01
N LEU A 18 -6.57 -23.96 -12.53
CA LEU A 18 -6.28 -22.79 -11.70
C LEU A 18 -7.42 -22.67 -10.71
N THR A 19 -7.21 -23.16 -9.49
CA THR A 19 -7.99 -22.72 -8.34
C THR A 19 -7.65 -21.24 -8.15
N VAL A 20 -8.56 -20.35 -8.57
CA VAL A 20 -8.55 -18.96 -8.12
C VAL A 20 -8.77 -19.01 -6.62
N GLN A 21 -7.68 -19.03 -5.85
CA GLN A 21 -7.73 -18.79 -4.43
C GLN A 21 -8.12 -17.32 -4.30
N THR A 22 -9.40 -17.06 -4.05
CA THR A 22 -9.83 -15.78 -3.48
C THR A 22 -9.34 -15.76 -2.04
N THR A 23 -8.04 -15.54 -1.85
CA THR A 23 -7.59 -15.02 -0.56
C THR A 23 -8.30 -13.69 -0.41
N ASP A 24 -9.19 -13.60 0.56
CA ASP A 24 -9.78 -12.33 1.00
C ASP A 24 -8.60 -11.48 1.46
N GLU A 25 -8.11 -10.64 0.54
CA GLU A 25 -6.95 -9.83 0.81
C GLU A 25 -7.35 -8.76 1.82
N ARG A 26 -6.71 -8.80 2.99
CA ARG A 26 -6.89 -7.77 3.98
C ARG A 26 -6.45 -6.45 3.38
N LEU A 27 -7.39 -5.51 3.26
CA LEU A 27 -7.10 -4.13 2.91
C LEU A 27 -6.83 -3.32 4.17
N PRO A 28 -6.08 -2.21 4.07
CA PRO A 28 -5.97 -1.30 5.19
C PRO A 28 -7.35 -0.74 5.55
N ASP A 29 -7.75 -0.88 6.81
CA ASP A 29 -9.06 -0.42 7.29
C ASP A 29 -9.02 0.10 8.71
N GLY A 30 -9.24 1.39 8.92
CA GLY A 30 -9.29 2.08 10.21
C GLY A 30 -8.11 3.03 10.42
N HIS A 31 -7.81 3.28 11.70
CA HIS A 31 -6.88 4.33 12.13
C HIS A 31 -5.50 3.77 12.53
N TYR A 32 -4.43 4.34 11.98
CA TYR A 32 -3.03 3.93 12.16
C TYR A 32 -2.18 5.11 12.61
N CYS A 33 -1.32 4.90 13.61
CA CYS A 33 -0.53 5.95 14.24
C CYS A 33 0.92 5.50 14.36
N GLY A 34 1.85 6.28 13.82
CA GLY A 34 3.27 6.02 13.85
C GLY A 34 4.06 7.24 14.32
N THR A 35 5.21 6.99 14.92
CA THR A 35 6.13 8.05 15.33
C THR A 35 7.57 7.58 15.11
N TYR A 36 8.40 8.46 14.56
CA TYR A 36 9.81 8.22 14.31
C TYR A 36 10.68 9.25 15.06
N SER A 37 11.85 8.78 15.51
CA SER A 37 12.92 9.59 16.15
C SER A 37 12.43 10.59 17.19
N PHE A 38 11.98 10.08 18.34
CA PHE A 38 11.51 10.88 19.50
C PHE A 38 10.40 11.91 19.17
N GLY A 39 9.60 11.69 18.12
CA GLY A 39 8.50 12.58 17.77
C GLY A 39 8.82 13.60 16.69
N LEU A 40 10.01 13.53 16.08
CA LEU A 40 10.41 14.43 14.99
C LEU A 40 9.53 14.24 13.75
N VAL A 41 9.08 13.00 13.52
CA VAL A 41 8.11 12.70 12.48
C VAL A 41 6.96 11.89 13.09
N LYS A 42 5.72 12.30 12.83
CA LYS A 42 4.51 11.59 13.25
C LYS A 42 3.58 11.44 12.06
N GLY A 43 3.01 10.26 11.91
CA GLY A 43 2.02 9.97 10.88
C GLY A 43 0.77 9.41 11.51
N GLU A 44 -0.39 9.98 11.18
CA GLU A 44 -1.70 9.42 11.48
C GLU A 44 -2.42 9.18 10.16
N PHE A 45 -2.85 7.96 9.92
CA PHE A 45 -3.47 7.53 8.67
C PHE A 45 -4.81 6.89 8.98
N ASN A 46 -5.88 7.39 8.37
CA ASN A 46 -7.23 6.87 8.55
C ASN A 46 -7.83 6.52 7.19
N THR A 47 -8.30 5.29 7.04
CA THR A 47 -8.90 4.81 5.80
C THR A 47 -10.05 3.84 6.09
N THR A 48 -10.84 3.56 5.07
CA THR A 48 -11.88 2.53 5.11
C THR A 48 -11.60 1.52 4.01
N SER A 49 -11.74 0.23 4.31
CA SER A 49 -11.62 -0.86 3.34
C SER A 49 -12.41 -0.58 2.06
N GLY A 50 -11.76 -0.72 0.91
CA GLY A 50 -12.36 -0.48 -0.41
C GLY A 50 -12.54 1.00 -0.79
N SER A 51 -12.17 1.93 0.08
CA SER A 51 -12.09 3.35 -0.27
C SER A 51 -10.97 3.61 -1.27
N THR A 52 -11.12 4.66 -2.07
CA THR A 52 -10.03 5.24 -2.89
C THR A 52 -9.49 6.53 -2.28
N PHE A 53 -9.90 6.83 -1.06
CA PHE A 53 -9.54 8.01 -0.28
C PHE A 53 -9.12 7.66 1.14
N PHE A 54 -8.17 8.39 1.69
CA PHE A 54 -7.80 8.35 3.11
C PHE A 54 -7.64 9.77 3.68
N ASP A 55 -7.57 9.87 5.00
CA ASP A 55 -7.10 11.06 5.70
C ASP A 55 -5.70 10.80 6.25
N LEU A 56 -4.79 11.77 6.12
CA LEU A 56 -3.42 11.70 6.61
C LEU A 56 -3.05 12.98 7.34
N SER A 57 -2.61 12.81 8.59
CA SER A 57 -1.88 13.84 9.32
C SER A 57 -0.40 13.49 9.32
N LEU A 58 0.44 14.41 8.87
CA LEU A 58 1.90 14.24 8.85
C LEU A 58 2.55 15.45 9.50
N GLU A 59 3.24 15.21 10.60
CA GLU A 59 4.16 16.15 11.22
C GLU A 59 5.58 15.74 10.82
N ALA A 60 6.33 16.60 10.16
CA ALA A 60 7.69 16.32 9.73
C ALA A 60 8.56 17.58 9.85
N PHE A 61 9.68 17.49 10.58
CA PHE A 61 10.67 18.57 10.71
C PHE A 61 10.12 19.91 11.23
N GLY A 62 9.01 19.88 11.97
CA GLY A 62 8.35 21.07 12.53
C GLY A 62 7.21 21.62 11.66
N ASP A 63 7.04 21.11 10.44
CA ASP A 63 5.85 21.37 9.62
C ASP A 63 4.78 20.33 9.92
N THR A 64 3.51 20.72 9.82
CA THR A 64 2.36 19.84 10.02
C THR A 64 1.38 20.02 8.87
N ALA A 65 0.90 18.91 8.31
CA ALA A 65 -0.18 18.90 7.33
C ALA A 65 -1.28 17.96 7.78
N GLU A 66 -2.52 18.43 7.72
CA GLU A 66 -3.73 17.64 7.93
C GLU A 66 -4.49 17.55 6.60
N CYS A 67 -4.24 16.47 5.87
CA CYS A 67 -4.75 16.27 4.53
C CYS A 67 -5.92 15.30 4.54
N LYS A 68 -7.07 15.75 4.05
CA LYS A 68 -8.33 14.98 4.07
C LYS A 68 -8.71 14.56 2.67
N ASN A 69 -9.29 13.37 2.56
CA ASN A 69 -9.71 12.78 1.28
C ASN A 69 -8.59 12.73 0.24
N GLU A 70 -7.39 12.34 0.67
CA GLU A 70 -6.26 12.09 -0.20
C GLU A 70 -6.55 10.87 -1.08
N LYS A 71 -6.56 11.09 -2.39
CA LYS A 71 -6.84 10.04 -3.35
C LYS A 71 -5.63 9.11 -3.48
N TYR A 72 -5.88 7.81 -3.41
CA TYR A 72 -4.84 6.80 -3.57
C TYR A 72 -5.27 5.62 -4.43
N ILE A 73 -4.27 4.91 -4.94
CA ILE A 73 -4.41 3.67 -5.70
C ILE A 73 -3.59 2.61 -5.00
N TYR A 74 -4.26 1.59 -4.46
CA TYR A 74 -3.61 0.46 -3.81
C TYR A 74 -3.45 -0.71 -4.78
N ASP A 75 -2.24 -1.25 -4.83
CA ASP A 75 -1.91 -2.46 -5.57
C ASP A 75 -1.85 -3.66 -4.61
N PRO A 76 -2.85 -4.57 -4.66
CA PRO A 76 -2.88 -5.75 -3.82
C PRO A 76 -1.69 -6.71 -4.02
N ALA A 77 -1.11 -6.74 -5.23
CA ALA A 77 -0.01 -7.68 -5.53
C ALA A 77 1.32 -7.25 -4.89
N THR A 78 1.52 -5.96 -4.69
CA THR A 78 2.74 -5.39 -4.10
C THR A 78 2.53 -4.81 -2.71
N HIS A 79 1.27 -4.73 -2.28
CA HIS A 79 0.79 -4.01 -1.10
C HIS A 79 1.24 -2.55 -1.02
N LYS A 80 1.45 -1.92 -2.18
CA LYS A 80 1.85 -0.51 -2.28
C LYS A 80 0.64 0.36 -2.56
N ALA A 81 0.61 1.55 -1.97
CA ALA A 81 -0.34 2.59 -2.29
C ALA A 81 0.38 3.81 -2.90
N VAL A 82 -0.09 4.22 -4.07
CA VAL A 82 0.32 5.46 -4.73
C VAL A 82 -0.67 6.55 -4.35
N VAL A 83 -0.18 7.60 -3.70
CA VAL A 83 -0.98 8.79 -3.36
C VAL A 83 -0.92 9.76 -4.53
N VAL A 84 -2.06 10.05 -5.14
CA VAL A 84 -2.13 10.80 -6.41
C VAL A 84 -1.63 12.24 -6.23
N GLY A 85 -1.95 12.87 -5.09
CA GLY A 85 -1.56 14.25 -4.77
C GLY A 85 -0.11 14.43 -4.33
N ALA A 86 0.60 13.36 -3.95
CA ALA A 86 1.91 13.47 -3.29
C ALA A 86 3.01 14.12 -4.15
N THR A 87 2.84 14.21 -5.48
CA THR A 87 3.79 14.88 -6.37
C THR A 87 3.32 16.26 -6.85
N ASP A 88 2.10 16.68 -6.53
CA ASP A 88 1.58 18.01 -6.88
C ASP A 88 1.91 19.02 -5.76
N PRO A 89 2.76 20.02 -5.98
CA PRO A 89 3.10 21.00 -4.94
C PRO A 89 1.93 21.89 -4.51
N ASN A 90 0.79 21.86 -5.20
CA ASN A 90 -0.44 22.56 -4.82
C ASN A 90 -1.41 21.69 -4.02
N ASP A 91 -1.16 20.38 -3.98
CA ASP A 91 -1.90 19.44 -3.15
C ASP A 91 -1.47 19.58 -1.68
N CYS A 92 -2.35 19.26 -0.73
CA CYS A 92 -2.06 19.38 0.69
C CYS A 92 -0.79 18.63 1.08
N LEU A 93 -0.71 17.36 0.68
CA LEU A 93 0.41 16.50 1.03
C LEU A 93 1.61 16.78 0.12
N GLY A 94 1.36 16.96 -1.17
CA GLY A 94 2.41 17.26 -2.13
C GLY A 94 3.14 18.57 -1.83
N LYS A 95 2.47 19.58 -1.26
CA LYS A 95 3.10 20.81 -0.75
C LYS A 95 4.08 20.51 0.39
N LEU A 96 3.63 19.81 1.43
CA LEU A 96 4.48 19.46 2.58
C LEU A 96 5.72 18.68 2.15
N LEU A 97 5.54 17.69 1.28
CA LEU A 97 6.63 16.88 0.74
C LEU A 97 7.59 17.73 -0.09
N SER A 98 7.07 18.62 -0.95
CA SER A 98 7.88 19.50 -1.78
C SER A 98 8.71 20.50 -0.96
N ASP A 99 8.10 21.16 0.03
CA ASP A 99 8.76 22.13 0.91
C ASP A 99 9.93 21.49 1.67
N ASN A 100 9.75 20.24 2.11
CA ASN A 100 10.74 19.48 2.88
C ASN A 100 11.65 18.58 2.03
N LYS A 101 11.51 18.60 0.69
CA LYS A 101 12.25 17.75 -0.26
C LYS A 101 12.14 16.26 0.05
N LEU A 102 10.95 15.83 0.47
CA LEU A 102 10.61 14.45 0.78
C LEU A 102 9.91 13.79 -0.40
N THR A 103 9.90 12.46 -0.39
CA THR A 103 9.03 11.64 -1.24
C THR A 103 7.99 10.95 -0.37
N LEU A 104 7.03 10.24 -0.97
CA LEU A 104 6.15 9.35 -0.22
C LEU A 104 5.90 8.06 -0.99
N GLU A 105 6.23 6.94 -0.37
CA GLU A 105 5.73 5.62 -0.72
C GLU A 105 4.96 5.05 0.48
N VAL A 106 3.73 4.58 0.24
CA VAL A 106 2.91 3.97 1.29
C VAL A 106 2.89 2.47 1.05
N LEU A 107 3.26 1.70 2.08
CA LEU A 107 3.19 0.24 2.04
C LEU A 107 2.24 -0.26 3.11
N PHE A 108 1.47 -1.29 2.81
CA PHE A 108 0.64 -1.99 3.78
C PHE A 108 1.20 -3.39 4.01
N ASN A 109 1.33 -3.78 5.28
CA ASN A 109 1.63 -5.14 5.65
C ASN A 109 0.33 -5.81 6.16
N PRO A 110 -0.32 -6.69 5.36
CA PRO A 110 -1.58 -7.32 5.76
C PRO A 110 -1.42 -8.33 6.91
N GLU A 111 -0.24 -8.94 7.06
CA GLU A 111 0.04 -9.89 8.15
C GLU A 111 0.17 -9.17 9.50
N ALA A 112 0.86 -8.04 9.52
CA ALA A 112 1.12 -7.26 10.73
C ALA A 112 0.07 -6.19 11.03
N ASP A 113 -0.79 -5.86 10.06
CA ASP A 113 -1.73 -4.73 10.11
C ASP A 113 -1.02 -3.38 10.38
N ILE A 114 0.02 -3.12 9.58
CA ILE A 114 0.87 -1.93 9.69
C ILE A 114 0.90 -1.20 8.35
N VAL A 115 0.72 0.12 8.39
CA VAL A 115 0.99 1.01 7.26
C VAL A 115 2.36 1.63 7.45
N THR A 116 3.27 1.43 6.50
CA THR A 116 4.58 2.09 6.49
C THR A 116 4.54 3.30 5.57
N LEU A 117 4.91 4.46 6.09
CA LEU A 117 5.15 5.68 5.33
C LEU A 117 6.65 5.82 5.09
N ASP A 118 7.10 5.66 3.85
CA ASP A 118 8.50 5.89 3.45
C ASP A 118 8.63 7.30 2.85
N LEU A 119 9.32 8.17 3.58
CA LEU A 119 9.55 9.56 3.21
C LEU A 119 10.82 9.77 2.37
N GLY A 120 11.47 8.69 1.93
CA GLY A 120 12.72 8.68 1.16
C GLY A 120 13.98 8.85 2.01
N ILE A 121 13.88 9.60 3.12
CA ILE A 121 14.96 9.77 4.11
C ILE A 121 14.74 8.96 5.39
N THR A 122 13.50 8.57 5.65
CA THR A 122 13.12 7.79 6.83
C THR A 122 11.81 7.04 6.59
N LYS A 123 11.59 6.00 7.38
CA LYS A 123 10.38 5.19 7.38
C LYS A 123 9.67 5.29 8.73
N ILE A 124 8.35 5.41 8.67
CA ILE A 124 7.49 5.42 9.84
C ILE A 124 6.57 4.22 9.74
N ASP A 125 6.66 3.31 10.70
CA ASP A 125 5.70 2.23 10.83
C ASP A 125 4.52 2.72 11.67
N CYS A 126 3.34 2.72 11.07
CA CYS A 126 2.08 3.12 11.66
C CYS A 126 1.24 1.85 11.91
N PRO A 127 1.37 1.19 13.08
CA PRO A 127 0.41 0.18 13.50
C PRO A 127 -0.94 0.83 13.81
N LYS A 128 -1.96 -0.01 14.07
CA LYS A 128 -3.22 0.46 14.63
C LYS A 128 -3.00 1.36 15.84
N CYS A 129 -3.64 2.52 15.81
CA CYS A 129 -3.65 3.41 16.96
C CYS A 129 -4.23 2.64 18.15
N LYS A 130 -3.56 2.70 19.30
CA LYS A 130 -4.16 2.24 20.54
C LYS A 130 -5.21 3.28 20.93
N ASP A 131 -6.45 2.85 21.11
CA ASP A 131 -7.48 3.69 21.71
C ASP A 131 -6.91 4.25 23.03
N LYS A 132 -6.98 5.56 23.21
CA LYS A 132 -6.56 6.24 24.45
C LYS A 132 -7.56 5.99 25.57
#